data_AF-A0A0S9QV34-F1
#
_entry.id   AF-A0A0S9QV34-F1
#
_cell.length_a   1.000
_cell.length_b   1.000
_cell.length_c   1.000
_cell.angle_alpha   90.00
_cell.angle_beta   90.00
_cell.angle_gamma   90.00
#
_symmetry.space_group_name_H-M   'P 1'
#
loop_
_entity.id
_entity.type
_entity.pdbx_description
1 polymer ?
#
loop_
_entity_poly.entity_id
_entity_poly.type
_entity_poly.pdbx_seq_one_letter_code
_entity_poly.pdbx_strand_id
1 'polypeptide(L)'
;MNVDVKTIEGHEMTPSAATQKVGRVLRVAPAFVGTSVDADVGVQTGVVARYVPSQGRYVIKEVSHAAVRDDVEVNYPTVARVGTQAIVQIAAPRCIFLTLDDERDPLATWVSAAELTTKAGRILSPAVAAEVVRRGGSDARMESIELLYGVAALAGLPPARLIQEELGIPHRTASAWIIAARKAGRLSGMNYNAGRPAGS
;
A
#
# COMPACT_ATOMS: atom_id res chain seq x y z
N MET A 1 -14.30 -6.68 -4.86
CA MET A 1 -14.31 -5.25 -5.20
C MET A 1 -13.19 -4.98 -6.20
N ASN A 2 -13.50 -4.41 -7.37
CA ASN A 2 -12.49 -3.93 -8.30
C ASN A 2 -12.32 -2.42 -8.12
N VAL A 3 -11.09 -1.93 -8.15
CA VAL A 3 -10.78 -0.51 -7.99
C VAL A 3 -9.98 -0.06 -9.20
N ASP A 4 -10.43 0.98 -9.89
CA ASP A 4 -9.62 1.69 -10.87
C ASP A 4 -8.78 2.75 -10.16
N VAL A 5 -7.54 2.95 -10.61
CA VAL A 5 -6.56 3.83 -9.96
C VAL A 5 -5.93 4.75 -10.98
N LYS A 6 -6.05 6.06 -10.73
CA LYS A 6 -5.53 7.12 -11.59
C LYS A 6 -4.73 8.14 -10.79
N THR A 7 -3.93 8.95 -11.48
CA THR A 7 -3.37 10.18 -10.90
C THR A 7 -4.49 11.18 -10.61
N ILE A 8 -4.21 12.25 -9.87
CA ILE A 8 -5.20 13.30 -9.58
C ILE A 8 -5.67 14.04 -10.84
N GLU A 9 -4.86 14.02 -11.90
CA GLU A 9 -5.18 14.56 -13.23
C GLU A 9 -5.94 13.56 -14.11
N GLY A 10 -6.21 12.34 -13.63
CA GLY A 10 -6.96 11.31 -14.35
C GLY A 10 -6.12 10.42 -15.28
N HIS A 11 -4.79 10.53 -15.27
CA HIS A 11 -3.92 9.66 -16.04
C HIS A 11 -3.75 8.28 -15.40
N GLU A 12 -3.30 7.31 -16.18
CA GLU A 12 -2.93 6.00 -15.65
C GLU A 12 -1.81 6.11 -14.61
N MET A 13 -1.93 5.33 -13.53
CA MET A 13 -0.91 5.26 -12.50
C MET A 13 0.31 4.49 -13.02
N THR A 14 1.42 5.20 -13.22
CA THR A 14 2.68 4.65 -13.73
C THR A 14 3.84 5.08 -12.82
N PRO A 15 5.04 4.47 -12.95
CA PRO A 15 6.19 4.82 -12.11
C PRO A 15 6.56 6.30 -12.13
N SER A 16 6.33 7.01 -13.24
CA SER A 16 6.64 8.44 -13.36
C SER A 16 5.79 9.32 -12.43
N ALA A 17 4.60 8.84 -12.03
CA ALA A 17 3.76 9.52 -11.04
C ALA A 17 4.29 9.37 -9.60
N ALA A 18 5.19 8.41 -9.35
CA ALA A 18 5.75 8.10 -8.04
C ALA A 18 6.93 9.02 -7.66
N THR A 19 6.65 10.32 -7.54
CA THR A 19 7.70 11.34 -7.37
C THR A 19 8.23 11.44 -5.94
N GLN A 20 7.56 10.85 -4.95
CA GLN A 20 7.91 11.00 -3.55
C GLN A 20 8.68 9.80 -3.01
N LYS A 21 9.85 10.06 -2.40
CA LYS A 21 10.64 9.02 -1.74
C LYS A 21 10.09 8.67 -0.36
N VAL A 22 9.99 7.38 -0.06
CA VAL A 22 9.62 6.85 1.26
C VAL A 22 10.64 5.79 1.67
N GLY A 23 11.30 6.02 2.81
CA GLY A 23 12.50 5.25 3.16
C GLY A 23 13.58 5.34 2.09
N ARG A 24 14.30 4.24 1.90
CA ARG A 24 15.40 4.13 0.94
C ARG A 24 14.96 3.53 -0.38
N VAL A 25 14.04 2.57 -0.32
CA VAL A 25 13.74 1.66 -1.44
C VAL A 25 12.42 1.96 -2.17
N LEU A 26 11.56 2.82 -1.63
CA LEU A 26 10.24 3.08 -2.20
C LEU A 26 10.12 4.46 -2.82
N ARG A 27 9.38 4.49 -3.92
CA ARG A 27 8.77 5.68 -4.51
C ARG A 27 7.26 5.55 -4.44
N VAL A 28 6.58 6.64 -4.11
CA VAL A 28 5.12 6.67 -3.98
C VAL A 28 4.55 7.84 -4.77
N ALA A 29 3.37 7.64 -5.36
CA ALA A 29 2.61 8.75 -5.91
C ALA A 29 2.14 9.66 -4.76
N PRO A 30 2.38 10.99 -4.80
CA PRO A 30 1.97 11.89 -3.72
C PRO A 30 0.46 11.87 -3.45
N ALA A 31 -0.33 11.57 -4.48
CA ALA A 31 -1.77 11.44 -4.41
C ALA A 31 -2.30 10.53 -5.52
N PHE A 32 -3.49 9.98 -5.33
CA PHE A 32 -4.19 9.20 -6.35
C PHE A 32 -5.70 9.34 -6.20
N VAL A 33 -6.41 8.96 -7.26
CA VAL A 33 -7.86 8.78 -7.27
C VAL A 33 -8.14 7.29 -7.41
N GLY A 34 -8.90 6.73 -6.46
CA GLY A 34 -9.38 5.35 -6.50
C GLY A 34 -10.89 5.33 -6.70
N THR A 35 -11.39 4.62 -7.70
CA THR A 35 -12.83 4.49 -7.97
C THR A 35 -13.26 3.04 -7.93
N SER A 36 -14.40 2.77 -7.30
CA SER A 36 -15.04 1.45 -7.27
C SER A 36 -16.52 1.60 -7.59
N VAL A 37 -17.06 0.64 -8.32
CA VAL A 37 -18.51 0.53 -8.57
C VAL A 37 -19.05 -0.63 -7.76
N ASP A 38 -20.04 -0.35 -6.92
CA ASP A 38 -20.84 -1.39 -6.28
C ASP A 38 -22.05 -1.67 -7.18
N ALA A 39 -22.04 -2.82 -7.85
CA ALA A 39 -23.08 -3.20 -8.79
C ALA A 39 -24.41 -3.51 -8.10
N ASP A 40 -24.38 -3.99 -6.85
CA ASP A 40 -25.59 -4.34 -6.11
C ASP A 40 -26.30 -3.05 -5.67
N VAL A 41 -25.56 -2.12 -5.09
CA VAL A 41 -26.08 -0.81 -4.65
C VAL A 41 -26.31 0.15 -5.82
N GLY A 42 -25.60 0.00 -6.93
CA GLY A 42 -25.68 0.90 -8.09
C GLY A 42 -25.03 2.26 -7.85
N VAL A 43 -23.98 2.31 -7.02
CA VAL A 43 -23.26 3.53 -6.67
C VAL A 43 -21.78 3.37 -7.01
N GLN A 44 -21.25 4.33 -7.74
CA GLN A 44 -19.81 4.54 -7.87
C GLN A 44 -19.31 5.37 -6.69
N THR A 45 -18.20 4.94 -6.10
CA THR A 45 -17.50 5.68 -5.05
C THR A 45 -16.09 6.01 -5.49
N GLY A 46 -15.76 7.29 -5.43
CA GLY A 46 -14.41 7.82 -5.65
C GLY A 46 -13.78 8.25 -4.33
N VAL A 47 -12.49 7.99 -4.17
CA VAL A 47 -11.68 8.54 -3.08
C VAL A 47 -10.48 9.27 -3.66
N VAL A 48 -10.20 10.46 -3.13
CA VAL A 48 -8.91 11.13 -3.34
C VAL A 48 -8.07 10.90 -2.10
N ALA A 49 -6.96 10.18 -2.26
CA ALA A 49 -6.04 9.90 -1.18
C ALA A 49 -4.72 10.63 -1.41
N ARG A 50 -4.16 11.23 -0.35
CA ARG A 50 -2.85 11.90 -0.37
C ARG A 50 -1.91 11.24 0.61
N TYR A 51 -0.67 11.01 0.21
CA TYR A 51 0.36 10.55 1.11
C TYR A 51 0.72 11.69 2.08
N VAL A 52 0.68 11.41 3.38
CA VAL A 52 0.98 12.38 4.43
C VAL A 52 2.22 11.91 5.19
N PRO A 53 3.40 12.51 4.98
CA PRO A 53 4.66 12.06 5.59
C PRO A 53 4.63 12.00 7.12
N SER A 54 3.99 12.97 7.76
CA SER A 54 3.84 12.98 9.23
C SER A 54 3.00 11.83 9.76
N GLN A 55 2.12 11.26 8.94
CA GLN A 55 1.32 10.07 9.27
C GLN A 55 1.88 8.78 8.66
N GLY A 56 2.87 8.89 7.75
CA GLY A 56 3.53 7.79 7.06
C GLY A 56 2.60 6.84 6.32
N ARG A 57 1.47 7.35 5.79
CA ARG A 57 0.44 6.60 5.05
C ARG A 57 -0.37 7.51 4.13
N TYR A 58 -1.16 6.90 3.25
CA TYR A 58 -2.22 7.58 2.51
C TYR A 58 -3.40 7.93 3.41
N VAL A 59 -3.91 9.15 3.27
CA VAL A 59 -5.06 9.68 4.00
C VAL A 59 -6.10 10.12 2.99
N ILE A 60 -7.34 9.64 3.16
CA ILE A 60 -8.48 10.08 2.37
C ILE A 60 -8.72 11.56 2.65
N LYS A 61 -8.75 12.37 1.59
CA LYS A 61 -9.01 13.80 1.65
C LYS A 61 -10.40 14.14 1.13
N GLU A 62 -10.88 13.38 0.15
CA GLU A 62 -12.18 13.58 -0.46
C GLU A 62 -12.82 12.22 -0.75
N VAL A 63 -14.14 12.18 -0.65
CA VAL A 63 -14.98 11.05 -1.05
C VAL A 63 -16.10 11.59 -1.91
N SER A 64 -16.36 10.95 -3.05
CA SER A 64 -17.47 11.26 -3.93
C SER A 64 -18.31 10.01 -4.17
N HIS A 65 -19.61 10.23 -4.35
CA HIS A 65 -20.56 9.19 -4.70
C HIS A 65 -21.38 9.64 -5.89
N ALA A 66 -21.61 8.74 -6.84
CA ALA A 66 -22.46 8.97 -7.99
C ALA A 66 -23.32 7.74 -8.25
N ALA A 67 -24.62 7.95 -8.49
CA ALA A 67 -25.47 6.88 -9.00
C ALA A 67 -24.98 6.48 -10.40
N VAL A 68 -24.92 5.18 -10.67
CA VAL A 68 -24.61 4.64 -12.00
C VAL A 68 -25.85 4.12 -12.73
N ARG A 69 -27.02 4.18 -12.08
CA ARG A 69 -28.32 3.83 -12.63
C ARG A 69 -29.35 4.89 -12.26
N ASP A 70 -30.35 5.08 -13.13
CA ASP A 70 -31.38 6.10 -12.96
C ASP A 70 -32.38 5.78 -11.84
N ASP A 71 -32.48 4.51 -11.42
CA ASP A 71 -33.36 4.04 -10.35
C ASP A 71 -32.75 4.16 -8.94
N VAL A 72 -31.50 4.65 -8.84
CA VAL A 72 -30.76 4.72 -7.58
C VAL A 72 -30.62 6.17 -7.12
N GLU A 73 -31.09 6.44 -5.90
CA GLU A 73 -30.84 7.70 -5.20
C GLU A 73 -29.54 7.62 -4.37
N VAL A 74 -28.66 8.60 -4.52
CA VAL A 74 -27.51 8.78 -3.63
C VAL A 74 -27.98 9.47 -2.35
N ASN A 75 -28.15 8.70 -1.29
CA ASN A 75 -28.60 9.16 0.02
C ASN A 75 -27.79 8.47 1.12
N TYR A 76 -28.01 8.84 2.38
CA TYR A 76 -27.23 8.30 3.49
C TYR A 76 -27.26 6.75 3.59
N PRO A 77 -28.42 6.08 3.47
CA PRO A 77 -28.49 4.61 3.43
C PRO A 77 -27.64 3.95 2.35
N THR A 78 -27.57 4.52 1.14
CA THR A 78 -26.79 3.95 0.04
C THR A 78 -25.28 4.20 0.23
N VAL A 79 -24.91 5.39 0.68
CA VAL A 79 -23.51 5.78 0.93
C VAL A 79 -22.89 5.06 2.13
N ALA A 80 -23.63 4.86 3.22
CA ALA A 80 -23.11 4.24 4.45
C ALA A 80 -22.64 2.79 4.26
N ARG A 81 -23.05 2.13 3.17
CA ARG A 81 -22.65 0.76 2.83
C ARG A 81 -21.31 0.69 2.11
N VAL A 82 -20.75 1.81 1.64
CA VAL A 82 -19.56 1.77 0.78
C VAL A 82 -18.26 1.89 1.60
N GLY A 83 -17.41 0.86 1.47
CA GLY A 83 -16.13 0.77 2.19
C GLY A 83 -15.01 1.62 1.59
N THR A 84 -14.98 2.92 1.89
CA THR A 84 -13.94 3.85 1.40
C THR A 84 -12.52 3.44 1.80
N GLN A 85 -12.34 2.89 3.01
CA GLN A 85 -11.05 2.38 3.47
C GLN A 85 -10.55 1.19 2.63
N ALA A 86 -11.46 0.31 2.21
CA ALA A 86 -11.10 -0.84 1.37
C ALA A 86 -10.62 -0.37 -0.01
N ILE A 87 -11.14 0.74 -0.54
CA ILE A 87 -10.69 1.31 -1.82
C ILE A 87 -9.22 1.72 -1.70
N VAL A 88 -8.84 2.40 -0.62
CA VAL A 88 -7.43 2.79 -0.38
C VAL A 88 -6.54 1.57 -0.22
N GLN A 89 -6.97 0.55 0.51
CA GLN A 89 -6.18 -0.68 0.72
C GLN A 89 -5.88 -1.42 -0.58
N ILE A 90 -6.83 -1.44 -1.53
CA ILE A 90 -6.65 -2.06 -2.85
C ILE A 90 -5.84 -1.15 -3.78
N ALA A 91 -6.05 0.17 -3.72
CA ALA A 91 -5.41 1.12 -4.62
C ALA A 91 -3.95 1.43 -4.26
N ALA A 92 -3.63 1.55 -2.97
CA ALA A 92 -2.33 2.00 -2.50
C ALA A 92 -1.15 1.15 -3.02
N PRO A 93 -1.21 -0.19 -3.07
CA PRO A 93 -0.14 -0.99 -3.67
C PRO A 93 0.18 -0.66 -5.13
N ARG A 94 -0.79 -0.14 -5.90
CA ARG A 94 -0.57 0.32 -7.29
C ARG A 94 0.08 1.69 -7.39
N CYS A 95 0.17 2.41 -6.28
CA CYS A 95 0.78 3.73 -6.17
C CYS A 95 2.19 3.70 -5.56
N ILE A 96 2.69 2.51 -5.21
CA ILE A 96 3.98 2.27 -4.60
C ILE A 96 4.84 1.55 -5.61
N PHE A 97 6.01 2.11 -5.91
CA PHE A 97 6.93 1.59 -6.91
C PHE A 97 8.32 1.40 -6.29
N LEU A 98 9.04 0.42 -6.81
CA LEU A 98 10.45 0.20 -6.54
C LEU A 98 11.16 -0.27 -7.81
N THR A 99 12.48 -0.13 -7.81
CA THR A 99 13.37 -0.72 -8.80
C THR A 99 14.48 -1.47 -8.06
N LEU A 100 14.97 -2.54 -8.69
CA LEU A 100 16.19 -3.24 -8.26
C LEU A 100 17.43 -2.72 -9.00
N ASP A 101 17.24 -1.88 -10.02
CA ASP A 101 18.28 -1.23 -10.80
C ASP A 101 18.73 0.09 -10.16
N ASP A 102 19.73 0.77 -10.74
CA ASP A 102 20.08 2.14 -10.33
C ASP A 102 18.90 3.07 -10.66
N GLU A 103 18.35 3.76 -9.66
CA GLU A 103 17.24 4.71 -9.84
C GLU A 103 17.55 5.83 -10.85
N ARG A 104 18.84 6.10 -11.13
CA ARG A 104 19.28 7.11 -12.09
C ARG A 104 19.35 6.57 -13.53
N ASP A 105 19.26 5.26 -13.72
CA ASP A 105 19.24 4.66 -15.04
C ASP A 105 17.88 4.93 -15.70
N PRO A 106 17.82 5.63 -16.85
CA PRO A 106 16.56 5.83 -17.57
C PRO A 106 15.92 4.54 -18.07
N LEU A 107 16.66 3.42 -18.11
CA LEU A 107 16.18 2.09 -18.47
C LEU A 107 15.83 1.21 -17.26
N ALA A 108 15.91 1.75 -16.04
CA ALA A 108 15.58 1.03 -14.82
C ALA A 108 14.16 0.44 -14.88
N THR A 109 14.02 -0.82 -14.52
CA THR A 109 12.72 -1.50 -14.49
C THR A 109 12.03 -1.22 -13.17
N TRP A 110 11.01 -0.38 -13.24
CA TRP A 110 10.14 -0.08 -12.10
C TRP A 110 8.98 -1.07 -12.03
N VAL A 111 8.69 -1.54 -10.83
CA VAL A 111 7.59 -2.47 -10.55
C VAL A 111 6.77 -1.91 -9.41
N SER A 112 5.45 -1.96 -9.54
CA SER A 112 4.54 -1.59 -8.46
C SER A 112 4.48 -2.69 -7.39
N ALA A 113 4.17 -2.31 -6.14
CA ALA A 113 3.96 -3.28 -5.08
C ALA A 113 2.79 -4.23 -5.41
N ALA A 114 1.77 -3.74 -6.14
CA ALA A 114 0.69 -4.58 -6.65
C ALA A 114 1.22 -5.68 -7.59
N GLU A 115 2.05 -5.34 -8.58
CA GLU A 115 2.63 -6.32 -9.51
C GLU A 115 3.48 -7.38 -8.79
N LEU A 116 4.21 -7.00 -7.74
CA LEU A 116 4.96 -7.97 -6.93
C LEU A 116 4.03 -9.00 -6.27
N THR A 117 2.84 -8.59 -5.83
CA THR A 117 1.89 -9.51 -5.17
C THR A 117 1.15 -10.46 -6.12
N THR A 118 1.12 -10.20 -7.42
CA THR A 118 0.24 -10.92 -8.36
C THR A 118 0.69 -12.34 -8.73
N LYS A 119 1.95 -12.75 -8.47
CA LYS A 119 2.43 -14.09 -8.86
C LYS A 119 2.04 -15.23 -7.91
N ALA A 120 1.64 -14.92 -6.67
CA ALA A 120 1.18 -15.92 -5.70
C ALA A 120 0.49 -15.30 -4.45
N GLY A 121 0.11 -14.03 -4.49
CA GLY A 121 -0.28 -13.28 -3.29
C GLY A 121 0.89 -12.96 -2.37
N ARG A 122 2.14 -13.05 -2.86
CA ARG A 122 3.37 -12.81 -2.08
C ARG A 122 4.26 -11.78 -2.75
N ILE A 123 4.80 -10.86 -1.97
CA ILE A 123 5.78 -9.85 -2.42
C ILE A 123 7.12 -10.52 -2.70
N LEU A 124 7.55 -11.46 -1.85
CA LEU A 124 8.80 -12.18 -2.01
C LEU A 124 8.54 -13.60 -2.54
N SER A 125 9.36 -14.04 -3.50
CA SER A 125 9.34 -15.44 -3.91
C SER A 125 9.71 -16.35 -2.73
N PRO A 126 9.19 -17.59 -2.65
CA PRO A 126 9.50 -18.50 -1.54
C PRO A 126 11.00 -18.72 -1.32
N ALA A 127 11.79 -18.77 -2.41
CA ALA A 127 13.24 -18.92 -2.33
C ALA A 127 13.92 -17.70 -1.69
N VAL A 128 13.50 -16.48 -2.05
CA VAL A 128 14.02 -15.24 -1.46
C VAL A 128 13.61 -15.13 0.01
N ALA A 129 12.35 -15.44 0.33
CA ALA A 129 11.86 -15.44 1.71
C ALA A 129 12.67 -16.40 2.60
N ALA A 130 12.93 -17.63 2.13
CA ALA A 130 13.75 -18.60 2.84
C ALA A 130 15.17 -18.08 3.07
N GLU A 131 15.77 -17.41 2.08
CA GLU A 131 17.10 -16.85 2.20
C GLU A 131 17.18 -15.68 3.19
N VAL A 132 16.16 -14.81 3.23
CA VAL A 132 16.03 -13.72 4.21
C VAL A 132 15.96 -14.26 5.64
N VAL A 133 15.23 -15.36 5.84
CA VAL A 133 15.14 -16.03 7.14
C VAL A 133 16.50 -16.64 7.50
N ARG A 134 17.15 -17.33 6.55
CA ARG A 134 18.44 -18.01 6.76
C ARG A 134 19.60 -17.06 7.05
N ARG A 135 19.71 -15.93 6.35
CA ARG A 135 20.89 -15.02 6.34
C ARG A 135 21.14 -14.18 7.60
N GLY A 136 20.53 -14.49 8.75
CA GLY A 136 20.81 -13.74 9.99
C GLY A 136 20.55 -12.22 9.88
N GLY A 137 20.99 -11.44 10.87
CA GLY A 137 20.81 -9.97 10.97
C GLY A 137 21.57 -9.14 9.92
N SER A 138 21.68 -9.64 8.69
CA SER A 138 22.33 -8.98 7.56
C SER A 138 21.53 -7.80 7.02
N ASP A 139 22.20 -6.89 6.33
CA ASP A 139 21.55 -5.74 5.67
C ASP A 139 20.47 -6.15 4.67
N ALA A 140 20.65 -7.27 3.97
CA ALA A 140 19.66 -7.83 3.05
C ALA A 140 18.32 -8.18 3.76
N ARG A 141 18.37 -8.68 5.00
CA ARG A 141 17.15 -8.88 5.80
C ARG A 141 16.51 -7.53 6.10
N MET A 142 17.31 -6.55 6.50
CA MET A 142 16.81 -5.25 6.90
C MET A 142 16.15 -4.51 5.73
N GLU A 143 16.68 -4.64 4.51
CA GLU A 143 16.07 -4.14 3.27
C GLU A 143 14.76 -4.84 2.95
N SER A 144 14.72 -6.17 3.09
CA SER A 144 13.49 -6.94 2.90
C SER A 144 12.40 -6.51 3.90
N ILE A 145 12.78 -6.27 5.15
CA ILE A 145 11.87 -5.78 6.20
C ILE A 145 11.41 -4.35 5.90
N GLU A 146 12.29 -3.49 5.39
CA GLU A 146 11.94 -2.14 4.97
C GLU A 146 10.91 -2.16 3.82
N LEU A 147 11.13 -2.99 2.80
CA LEU A 147 10.20 -3.18 1.68
C LEU A 147 8.83 -3.68 2.16
N LEU A 148 8.81 -4.80 2.88
CA LEU A 148 7.57 -5.42 3.36
C LEU A 148 6.81 -4.49 4.32
N TYR A 149 7.53 -3.80 5.21
CA TYR A 149 6.93 -2.83 6.10
C TYR A 149 6.34 -1.65 5.35
N GLY A 150 7.08 -1.08 4.40
CA GLY A 150 6.63 0.08 3.62
C GLY A 150 5.39 -0.23 2.81
N VAL A 151 5.36 -1.36 2.09
CA VAL A 151 4.17 -1.79 1.34
C VAL A 151 2.96 -1.96 2.27
N ALA A 152 3.12 -2.65 3.41
CA ALA A 152 2.03 -2.86 4.35
C ALA A 152 1.53 -1.54 4.97
N ALA A 153 2.44 -0.71 5.47
CA ALA A 153 2.09 0.54 6.16
C ALA A 153 1.37 1.52 5.22
N LEU A 154 1.87 1.66 3.99
CA LEU A 154 1.28 2.52 2.97
C LEU A 154 -0.08 2.01 2.49
N ALA A 155 -0.25 0.69 2.41
CA ALA A 155 -1.53 0.05 2.15
C ALA A 155 -2.48 0.07 3.35
N GLY A 156 -2.06 0.57 4.53
CA GLY A 156 -2.88 0.55 5.74
C GLY A 156 -3.15 -0.87 6.26
N LEU A 157 -2.23 -1.81 6.00
CA LEU A 157 -2.27 -3.20 6.46
C LEU A 157 -1.31 -3.40 7.64
N PRO A 158 -1.62 -4.30 8.60
CA PRO A 158 -0.73 -4.59 9.72
C PRO A 158 0.63 -5.16 9.27
N PRO A 159 1.76 -4.43 9.43
CA PRO A 159 3.04 -4.85 8.86
C PRO A 159 3.59 -6.13 9.46
N ALA A 160 3.41 -6.33 10.78
CA ALA A 160 3.89 -7.53 11.46
C ALA A 160 3.18 -8.79 10.95
N ARG A 161 1.88 -8.68 10.62
CA ARG A 161 1.10 -9.79 10.04
C ARG A 161 1.57 -10.12 8.63
N LEU A 162 1.71 -9.09 7.78
CA LEU A 162 2.19 -9.29 6.42
C LEU A 162 3.59 -9.92 6.41
N ILE A 163 4.52 -9.42 7.23
CA ILE A 163 5.89 -9.97 7.32
C ILE A 163 5.87 -11.42 7.83
N GLN A 164 5.01 -11.74 8.79
CA GLN A 164 4.82 -13.13 9.26
C GLN A 164 4.40 -14.04 8.11
N GLU A 165 3.39 -13.63 7.33
CA GLU A 165 2.84 -14.42 6.23
C GLU A 165 3.84 -14.55 5.06
N GLU A 166 4.57 -13.48 4.74
CA GLU A 166 5.59 -13.41 3.69
C GLU A 166 6.85 -14.22 4.00
N LEU A 167 7.25 -14.29 5.27
CA LEU A 167 8.49 -14.95 5.65
C LEU A 167 8.28 -16.31 6.34
N GLY A 168 7.03 -16.67 6.67
CA GLY A 168 6.72 -17.90 7.39
C GLY A 168 7.32 -17.92 8.81
N ILE A 169 7.40 -16.75 9.46
CA ILE A 169 8.02 -16.59 10.78
C ILE A 169 6.99 -16.27 11.87
N PRO A 170 7.28 -16.53 13.16
CA PRO A 170 6.39 -16.12 14.24
C PRO A 170 6.17 -14.61 14.29
N HIS A 171 4.95 -14.17 14.65
CA HIS A 171 4.60 -12.75 14.80
C HIS A 171 5.57 -11.95 15.68
N ARG A 172 6.02 -12.56 16.80
CA ARG A 172 7.01 -11.96 17.71
C ARG A 172 8.34 -11.66 17.01
N THR A 173 8.75 -12.53 16.10
CA THR A 173 9.99 -12.39 15.32
C THR A 173 9.85 -11.26 14.31
N ALA A 174 8.72 -11.21 13.59
CA ALA A 174 8.40 -10.10 12.69
C ALA A 174 8.41 -8.75 13.43
N SER A 175 7.79 -8.68 14.60
CA SER A 175 7.77 -7.48 15.45
C SER A 175 9.17 -7.07 15.93
N ALA A 176 9.99 -8.03 16.38
CA ALA A 176 11.37 -7.76 16.79
C ALA A 176 12.22 -7.19 15.63
N TRP A 177 12.04 -7.71 14.42
CA TRP A 177 12.74 -7.21 13.22
C TRP A 177 12.27 -5.83 12.79
N ILE A 178 10.98 -5.53 12.90
CA ILE A 178 10.46 -4.16 12.68
C ILE A 178 11.10 -3.18 13.69
N ILE A 179 11.17 -3.55 14.97
CA ILE A 179 11.79 -2.71 16.01
C ILE A 179 13.27 -2.47 15.69
N ALA A 180 14.01 -3.50 15.28
CA ALA A 180 15.40 -3.36 14.87
C ALA A 180 15.55 -2.43 13.66
N ALA A 181 14.70 -2.57 12.63
CA ALA A 181 14.72 -1.72 11.44
C ALA A 181 14.38 -0.26 11.76
N ARG A 182 13.44 -0.04 12.68
CA ARG A 182 13.13 1.30 13.18
C ARG A 182 14.29 1.92 13.95
N LYS A 183 14.93 1.16 14.85
CA LYS A 183 16.11 1.63 15.60
C LYS A 183 17.28 1.97 14.67
N ALA A 184 17.41 1.25 13.55
CA ALA A 184 18.40 1.52 12.51
C ALA A 184 18.02 2.68 11.56
N GLY A 185 16.89 3.36 11.78
CA GLY A 185 16.43 4.49 10.96
C GLY A 185 15.93 4.12 9.57
N ARG A 186 15.77 2.83 9.26
CA ARG A 186 15.34 2.35 7.93
C ARG A 186 13.86 2.63 7.63
N LEU A 187 13.02 2.65 8.66
CA LEU A 187 11.57 2.86 8.52
C LEU A 187 11.16 4.34 8.57
N SER A 188 12.09 5.26 8.27
CA SER A 188 11.82 6.70 8.31
C SER A 188 10.75 7.09 7.29
N GLY A 189 9.77 7.89 7.73
CA GLY A 189 8.61 8.25 6.92
C GLY A 189 7.55 7.16 6.80
N MET A 190 7.76 5.94 7.32
CA MET A 190 6.76 4.87 7.28
C MET A 190 6.15 4.67 8.67
N ASN A 191 4.86 4.95 8.80
CA ASN A 191 4.15 4.81 10.07
C ASN A 191 2.86 4.03 9.85
N TYR A 192 2.84 2.81 10.36
CA TYR A 192 1.60 2.09 10.56
C TYR A 192 0.99 2.47 11.91
N ASN A 193 -0.06 3.29 11.86
CA ASN A 193 -0.99 3.41 12.97
C ASN A 193 -2.00 2.28 12.78
N ALA A 194 -1.91 1.24 13.63
CA ALA A 194 -3.03 0.32 13.81
C ALA A 194 -4.23 1.21 14.09
N GLY A 195 -5.16 1.32 13.14
CA GLY A 195 -6.37 2.08 13.36
C GLY A 195 -6.92 1.62 14.70
N ARG A 196 -7.00 2.51 15.68
CA ARG A 196 -7.78 2.23 16.87
C ARG A 196 -9.15 1.85 16.33
N PRO A 197 -9.73 0.68 16.67
CA PRO A 197 -11.09 0.38 16.27
C PRO A 197 -11.96 1.59 16.62
N ALA A 198 -12.78 2.04 15.68
CA ALA A 198 -13.87 2.93 16.02
C ALA A 198 -14.82 2.12 16.92
N GLY A 199 -14.83 2.42 18.22
CA GLY A 199 -15.76 1.84 19.19
C GLY A 199 -15.15 0.79 20.13
N SER A 200 -14.86 1.21 21.36
CA SER A 200 -15.37 0.53 22.56
C SER A 200 -16.67 1.21 22.97
#